data_AF-A0A2V0N0K7-F1
#
_entry.id   AF-A0A2V0N0K7-F1
#
_cell.length_a   1.000
_cell.length_b   1.000
_cell.length_c   1.000
_cell.angle_alpha   90.00
_cell.angle_beta   90.00
_cell.angle_gamma   90.00
#
_symmetry.space_group_name_H-M   'P 1'
#
loop_
_entity.id
_entity.type
_entity.pdbx_description
1 polymer ?
#
loop_
_entity_poly.entity_id
_entity_poly.type
_entity_poly.pdbx_seq_one_letter_code
_entity_poly.pdbx_strand_id
1 'polypeptide(L)'
;MTGDMRDAELEHHIKEFLRALDQRPDELIQNNLTQVEKPDLRDIEDLRRYVNDLKTIYGQGLENMYGRIASHGLAICELTDETEITERVETMMTLVAGDADEVPKVLASLEDAAREPNPGALVRVFLTVLGAGARGLPRQGQLDELVVDFTTYCLERFPPAAGD
;
A
#
# COMPACT_ATOMS: atom_id res chain seq x y z
N MET A 1 -10.43 22.24 -25.54
CA MET A 1 -9.80 22.92 -24.38
C MET A 1 -10.26 22.37 -23.04
N THR A 2 -11.55 22.27 -22.71
CA THR A 2 -11.97 21.61 -21.44
C THR A 2 -11.77 20.09 -21.45
N GLY A 3 -11.94 19.44 -22.61
CA GLY A 3 -11.63 18.00 -22.78
C GLY A 3 -10.15 17.68 -22.59
N ASP A 4 -9.25 18.46 -23.19
CA ASP A 4 -7.80 18.22 -23.12
C ASP A 4 -7.24 18.38 -21.69
N MET A 5 -7.79 19.31 -20.91
CA MET A 5 -7.40 19.48 -19.50
C MET A 5 -7.90 18.33 -18.63
N ARG A 6 -9.12 17.85 -18.88
CA ARG A 6 -9.71 16.72 -18.15
C ARG A 6 -8.99 15.41 -18.45
N ASP A 7 -8.62 15.18 -19.71
CA ASP A 7 -7.83 14.00 -20.11
C ASP A 7 -6.41 14.04 -19.50
N ALA A 8 -5.76 15.20 -19.43
CA ALA A 8 -4.46 15.35 -18.78
C ALA A 8 -4.52 15.13 -17.25
N GLU A 9 -5.59 15.59 -16.60
CA GLU A 9 -5.83 15.35 -15.17
C GLU A 9 -6.11 13.87 -14.90
N LEU A 10 -6.94 13.23 -15.73
CA LEU A 10 -7.20 11.79 -15.67
C LEU A 10 -5.91 10.98 -15.84
N GLU A 11 -5.09 11.31 -16.84
CA GLU A 11 -3.80 10.64 -17.07
C GLU A 11 -2.85 10.81 -15.86
N HIS A 12 -2.82 11.99 -15.23
CA HIS A 12 -2.04 12.23 -14.02
C HIS A 12 -2.48 11.33 -12.86
N HIS A 13 -3.79 11.27 -12.58
CA HIS A 13 -4.31 10.43 -11.50
C HIS A 13 -4.07 8.95 -11.76
N ILE A 14 -4.21 8.48 -13.02
CA ILE A 14 -3.89 7.11 -13.41
C ILE A 14 -2.42 6.78 -13.13
N LYS A 15 -1.50 7.66 -13.51
CA LYS A 15 -0.06 7.47 -13.26
C LYS A 15 0.26 7.38 -11.77
N GLU A 16 -0.28 8.28 -10.97
CA GLU A 16 -0.05 8.27 -9.52
C GLU A 16 -0.73 7.10 -8.81
N PHE A 17 -1.91 6.66 -9.30
CA PHE A 17 -2.57 5.45 -8.84
C PHE A 17 -1.71 4.21 -9.09
N LEU A 18 -1.24 4.02 -10.32
CA LEU A 18 -0.37 2.91 -10.69
C LEU A 18 0.96 2.94 -9.94
N ARG A 19 1.54 4.13 -9.76
CA ARG A 19 2.74 4.31 -8.95
C ARG A 19 2.53 3.93 -7.49
N ALA A 20 1.36 4.24 -6.92
CA ALA A 20 1.03 3.86 -5.55
C ALA A 20 0.79 2.34 -5.42
N LEU A 21 0.23 1.69 -6.44
CA LEU A 21 0.07 0.22 -6.49
C LEU A 21 1.41 -0.52 -6.66
N ASP A 22 2.36 0.06 -7.40
CA ASP A 22 3.71 -0.49 -7.57
C ASP A 22 4.53 -0.44 -6.26
N GLN A 23 4.16 0.44 -5.32
CA GLN A 23 4.77 0.43 -3.99
C GLN A 23 4.31 -0.81 -3.22
N ARG A 24 5.20 -1.81 -3.14
CA ARG A 24 4.89 -3.02 -2.38
C ARG A 24 4.97 -2.76 -0.88
N PRO A 25 3.99 -3.23 -0.08
CA PRO A 25 4.00 -3.05 1.37
C PRO A 25 5.28 -3.59 2.02
N ASP A 26 5.76 -4.75 1.59
CA ASP A 26 6.95 -5.40 2.13
C ASP A 26 8.22 -4.62 1.83
N GLU A 27 8.37 -4.07 0.62
CA GLU A 27 9.51 -3.22 0.26
C GLU A 27 9.49 -1.90 1.05
N LEU A 28 8.33 -1.28 1.18
CA LEU A 28 8.16 -0.05 1.97
C LEU A 28 8.58 -0.29 3.43
N ILE A 29 8.11 -1.38 4.02
CA ILE A 29 8.47 -1.73 5.38
C ILE A 29 9.96 -2.06 5.47
N GLN A 30 10.51 -2.92 4.61
CA GLN A 30 11.94 -3.29 4.63
C GLN A 30 12.85 -2.07 4.51
N ASN A 31 12.56 -1.14 3.60
CA ASN A 31 13.35 0.07 3.41
C ASN A 31 13.39 0.92 4.69
N ASN A 32 12.25 1.09 5.35
CA ASN A 32 12.17 1.83 6.60
C ASN A 32 12.82 1.07 7.79
N LEU A 33 12.73 -0.27 7.81
CA LEU A 33 13.35 -1.11 8.83
C LEU A 33 14.88 -1.05 8.83
N THR A 34 15.51 -0.78 7.68
CA THR A 34 16.97 -0.60 7.63
C THR A 34 17.46 0.59 8.46
N GLN A 35 16.57 1.54 8.76
CA GLN A 35 16.86 2.72 9.57
C GLN A 35 16.60 2.48 11.07
N VAL A 36 16.04 1.33 11.44
CA VAL A 36 15.74 0.98 12.83
C VAL A 36 16.88 0.17 13.43
N GLU A 37 17.42 0.66 14.53
CA GLU A 37 18.44 -0.05 15.30
C GLU A 37 17.84 -1.31 15.96
N LYS A 38 18.50 -2.46 15.75
CA LYS A 38 18.07 -3.75 16.34
C LYS A 38 18.19 -3.69 17.88
N PRO A 39 17.19 -4.17 18.62
CA PRO A 39 17.20 -4.05 20.08
C PRO A 39 18.11 -5.10 20.73
N ASP A 40 18.68 -4.77 21.88
CA ASP A 40 19.10 -5.78 22.84
C ASP A 40 17.84 -6.40 23.48
N LEU A 41 17.59 -7.68 23.20
CA LEU A 41 16.43 -8.42 23.72
C LEU A 41 16.43 -8.58 25.24
N ARG A 42 17.53 -8.27 25.92
CA ARG A 42 17.64 -8.25 27.39
C ARG A 42 17.33 -6.88 27.99
N ASP A 43 17.33 -5.83 27.18
CA ASP A 43 16.96 -4.47 27.57
C ASP A 43 15.49 -4.22 27.20
N ILE A 44 14.65 -4.11 28.24
CA ILE A 44 13.20 -3.94 28.07
C ILE A 44 12.87 -2.56 27.47
N GLU A 45 13.63 -1.52 27.80
CA GLU A 45 13.38 -0.18 27.27
C GLU A 45 13.82 -0.09 25.81
N ASP A 46 14.94 -0.72 25.46
CA ASP A 46 15.39 -0.81 24.06
C ASP A 46 14.41 -1.63 23.19
N LEU A 47 13.88 -2.72 23.74
CA LEU A 47 12.82 -3.49 23.11
C LEU A 47 11.54 -2.67 22.90
N ARG A 48 11.13 -1.89 23.91
CA ARG A 48 9.95 -1.01 23.81
C ARG A 48 10.17 0.08 22.76
N ARG A 49 11.35 0.69 22.70
CA ARG A 49 11.73 1.66 21.66
C ARG A 49 11.59 1.04 20.27
N TYR A 50 12.20 -0.13 20.07
CA TYR A 50 12.13 -0.85 18.80
C TYR A 50 10.68 -1.13 18.36
N VAL A 51 9.81 -1.60 19.26
CA VAL A 51 8.40 -1.85 18.92
C VAL A 51 7.64 -0.56 18.56
N ASN A 52 7.94 0.57 19.19
CA ASN A 52 7.34 1.86 18.84
C ASN A 52 7.82 2.38 17.48
N ASP A 53 9.10 2.17 17.15
CA ASP A 53 9.66 2.48 15.83
C ASP A 53 8.93 1.65 14.76
N LEU A 54 8.74 0.34 15.00
CA LEU A 54 7.93 -0.52 14.13
C LEU A 54 6.50 -0.01 13.97
N LYS A 55 5.82 0.35 15.07
CA LYS A 55 4.45 0.89 15.02
C LYS A 55 4.37 2.13 14.13
N THR A 56 5.34 3.02 14.24
CA THR A 56 5.40 4.25 13.42
C THR A 56 5.57 3.92 11.94
N ILE A 57 6.51 3.02 11.61
CA ILE A 57 6.78 2.62 10.23
C ILE A 57 5.57 1.94 9.60
N TYR A 58 4.97 0.98 10.30
CA TYR A 58 3.80 0.27 9.79
C TYR A 58 2.58 1.19 9.67
N GLY A 59 2.32 2.03 10.67
CA GLY A 59 1.17 2.93 10.66
C GLY A 59 1.29 3.97 9.56
N GLN A 60 2.31 4.83 9.64
CA GLN A 60 2.45 5.95 8.71
C GLN A 60 2.75 5.48 7.28
N GLY A 61 3.57 4.43 7.12
CA GLY A 61 3.94 3.90 5.83
C GLY A 61 2.76 3.32 5.06
N LEU A 62 2.04 2.38 5.69
CA LEU A 62 0.94 1.67 5.04
C LEU A 62 -0.30 2.54 4.92
N GLU A 63 -0.63 3.36 5.93
CA GLU A 63 -1.77 4.28 5.84
C GLU A 63 -1.59 5.31 4.72
N ASN A 64 -0.37 5.87 4.54
CA ASN A 64 -0.10 6.81 3.46
C ASN A 64 -0.25 6.14 2.08
N MET A 65 0.33 4.96 1.91
CA MET A 65 0.28 4.20 0.67
C MET A 65 -1.18 3.85 0.28
N TYR A 66 -1.93 3.24 1.19
CA TYR A 66 -3.34 2.89 0.94
C TYR A 66 -4.23 4.13 0.77
N GLY A 67 -3.94 5.21 1.51
CA GLY A 67 -4.62 6.49 1.36
C GLY A 67 -4.42 7.11 -0.04
N ARG A 68 -3.21 7.04 -0.60
CA ARG A 68 -2.92 7.51 -1.98
C ARG A 68 -3.66 6.68 -3.02
N ILE A 69 -3.66 5.35 -2.89
CA ILE A 69 -4.40 4.45 -3.79
C ILE A 69 -5.88 4.84 -3.78
N ALA A 70 -6.49 4.98 -2.61
CA ALA A 70 -7.90 5.36 -2.51
C ALA A 70 -8.17 6.76 -3.09
N SER A 71 -7.33 7.75 -2.77
CA SER A 71 -7.50 9.12 -3.25
C SER A 71 -7.40 9.23 -4.77
N HIS A 72 -6.40 8.60 -5.40
CA HIS A 72 -6.25 8.67 -6.85
C HIS A 72 -7.31 7.81 -7.56
N GLY A 73 -7.69 6.66 -7.01
CA GLY A 73 -8.74 5.82 -7.57
C GLY A 73 -10.10 6.51 -7.60
N LEU A 74 -10.49 7.18 -6.50
CA LEU A 74 -11.73 7.98 -6.46
C LEU A 74 -11.71 9.12 -7.48
N ALA A 75 -10.60 9.86 -7.57
CA ALA A 75 -10.46 10.94 -8.54
C ALA A 75 -10.61 10.43 -9.98
N ILE A 76 -10.06 9.25 -10.32
CA ILE A 76 -10.24 8.63 -11.64
C ILE A 76 -11.72 8.36 -11.91
N CYS A 77 -12.43 7.74 -10.97
CA CYS A 77 -13.86 7.43 -11.13
C CYS A 77 -14.75 8.68 -11.22
N GLU A 78 -14.33 9.82 -10.68
CA GLU A 78 -15.04 11.10 -10.84
C GLU A 78 -14.73 11.79 -12.18
N LEU A 79 -13.53 11.55 -12.73
CA LEU A 79 -13.05 12.21 -13.94
C LEU A 79 -13.55 11.54 -15.22
N THR A 80 -13.96 10.27 -15.20
CA THR A 80 -14.44 9.56 -16.40
C THR A 80 -15.58 8.58 -16.11
N ASP A 81 -16.47 8.40 -17.09
CA ASP A 81 -17.51 7.36 -17.11
C ASP A 81 -17.07 6.13 -17.95
N GLU A 82 -15.83 6.11 -18.47
CA GLU A 82 -15.29 5.00 -19.26
C GLU A 82 -15.18 3.73 -18.39
N THR A 83 -16.07 2.77 -18.64
CA THR A 83 -16.19 1.53 -17.84
C THR A 83 -14.93 0.69 -17.83
N GLU A 84 -14.18 0.71 -18.93
CA GLU A 84 -12.87 0.06 -19.07
C GLU A 84 -11.83 0.61 -18.09
N ILE A 85 -12.02 1.84 -17.60
CA ILE A 85 -11.21 2.49 -16.57
C ILE A 85 -11.85 2.29 -15.19
N THR A 86 -13.10 2.72 -15.02
CA THR A 86 -13.74 2.80 -13.70
C THR A 86 -13.91 1.43 -13.05
N GLU A 87 -14.38 0.40 -13.78
CA GLU A 87 -14.56 -0.94 -13.21
C GLU A 87 -13.23 -1.57 -12.78
N ARG A 88 -12.16 -1.34 -13.55
CA ARG A 88 -10.82 -1.85 -13.23
C ARG A 88 -10.23 -1.16 -12.00
N VAL A 89 -10.36 0.17 -11.92
CA VAL A 89 -9.91 0.95 -10.76
C VAL A 89 -10.68 0.55 -9.50
N GLU A 90 -12.00 0.42 -9.57
CA GLU A 90 -12.83 -0.04 -8.44
C GLU A 90 -12.46 -1.45 -7.98
N THR A 91 -12.18 -2.36 -8.92
CA THR A 91 -11.74 -3.73 -8.60
C THR A 91 -10.39 -3.71 -7.89
N MET A 92 -9.41 -2.96 -8.40
CA MET A 92 -8.10 -2.81 -7.77
C MET A 92 -8.21 -2.20 -6.37
N MET A 93 -9.02 -1.15 -6.19
CA MET A 93 -9.29 -0.54 -4.89
C MET A 93 -9.92 -1.54 -3.91
N THR A 94 -10.83 -2.38 -4.37
CA THR A 94 -11.47 -3.42 -3.55
C THR A 94 -10.46 -4.47 -3.08
N LEU A 95 -9.56 -4.92 -3.95
CA LEU A 95 -8.50 -5.84 -3.59
C LEU A 95 -7.57 -5.22 -2.54
N VAL A 96 -7.15 -3.99 -2.77
CA VAL A 96 -6.28 -3.23 -1.87
C VAL A 96 -6.94 -2.97 -0.51
N ALA A 97 -8.24 -2.67 -0.46
CA ALA A 97 -8.98 -2.48 0.78
C ALA A 97 -8.94 -3.75 1.66
N GLY A 98 -8.99 -4.93 1.05
CA GLY A 98 -8.84 -6.20 1.76
C GLY A 98 -7.46 -6.40 2.40
N ASP A 99 -6.41 -5.76 1.87
CA ASP A 99 -5.08 -5.75 2.49
C ASP A 99 -4.96 -4.63 3.54
N ALA A 100 -5.55 -3.47 3.30
CA ALA A 100 -5.62 -2.37 4.27
C ALA A 100 -6.32 -2.80 5.57
N ASP A 101 -7.33 -3.68 5.50
CA ASP A 101 -8.03 -4.27 6.66
C ASP A 101 -7.15 -5.15 7.56
N GLU A 102 -5.94 -5.50 7.12
CA GLU A 102 -4.96 -6.21 7.96
C GLU A 102 -4.06 -5.25 8.76
N VAL A 103 -3.92 -3.99 8.34
CA VAL A 103 -3.07 -2.99 9.00
C VAL A 103 -3.48 -2.77 10.47
N PRO A 104 -4.77 -2.57 10.81
CA PRO A 104 -5.15 -2.38 12.21
C PRO A 104 -4.82 -3.57 13.10
N LYS A 105 -4.85 -4.80 12.57
CA LYS A 105 -4.49 -6.02 13.32
C LYS A 105 -3.00 -6.06 13.63
N VAL A 106 -2.15 -5.67 12.67
CA VAL A 106 -0.70 -5.55 12.87
C VAL A 106 -0.40 -4.45 13.89
N LEU A 107 -1.04 -3.27 13.77
CA LEU A 107 -0.86 -2.16 14.71
C LEU A 107 -1.31 -2.51 16.13
N ALA A 108 -2.42 -3.21 16.28
CA ALA A 108 -2.87 -3.72 17.58
C ALA A 108 -1.86 -4.69 18.19
N SER A 109 -1.31 -5.61 17.39
CA SER A 109 -0.28 -6.55 17.85
C SER A 109 1.00 -5.84 18.30
N LEU A 110 1.40 -4.76 17.61
CA LEU A 110 2.51 -3.90 18.00
C LEU A 110 2.22 -3.11 19.29
N GLU A 111 1.00 -2.62 19.46
CA GLU A 111 0.59 -1.91 20.67
C GLU A 111 0.59 -2.82 21.90
N ASP A 112 0.10 -4.05 21.77
CA ASP A 112 0.19 -5.04 22.83
C ASP A 112 1.65 -5.37 23.18
N ALA A 113 2.52 -5.48 22.17
CA ALA A 113 3.95 -5.71 22.38
C ALA A 113 4.65 -4.52 23.05
N ALA A 114 4.21 -3.28 22.81
CA ALA A 114 4.75 -2.09 23.48
C ALA A 114 4.33 -1.98 24.95
N ARG A 115 3.12 -2.48 25.29
CA ARG A 115 2.60 -2.53 26.66
C ARG A 115 3.27 -3.60 27.52
N GLU A 116 3.54 -4.77 26.95
CA GLU A 116 4.21 -5.89 27.63
C GLU A 116 5.47 -6.34 26.87
N PRO A 117 6.53 -5.51 26.82
CA PRO A 117 7.74 -5.80 26.06
C PRO A 117 8.47 -7.03 26.58
N ASN A 118 8.42 -8.11 25.79
CA ASN A 118 9.20 -9.33 25.99
C ASN A 118 9.46 -10.03 24.65
N PRO A 119 10.46 -10.92 24.55
CA PRO A 119 10.79 -11.61 23.29
C PRO A 119 9.61 -12.40 22.68
N GLY A 120 8.74 -12.96 23.51
CA GLY A 120 7.53 -13.65 23.05
C GLY A 120 6.53 -12.71 22.37
N ALA A 121 6.48 -11.44 22.77
CA ALA A 121 5.65 -10.43 22.13
C ALA A 121 6.14 -10.13 20.70
N LEU A 122 7.46 -10.06 20.46
CA LEU A 122 8.01 -9.90 19.10
C LEU A 122 7.67 -11.09 18.20
N VAL A 123 7.73 -12.32 18.73
CA VAL A 123 7.33 -13.51 17.97
C VAL A 123 5.85 -13.42 17.55
N ARG A 124 4.97 -12.96 18.44
CA ARG A 124 3.54 -12.75 18.12
C ARG A 124 3.37 -11.69 17.04
N VAL A 125 4.06 -10.56 17.12
CA VAL A 125 4.05 -9.52 16.08
C VAL A 125 4.48 -10.13 14.73
N PHE A 126 5.58 -10.87 14.71
CA PHE A 126 6.08 -11.51 13.50
C PHE A 126 5.07 -12.49 12.90
N LEU A 127 4.43 -13.33 13.71
CA LEU A 127 3.39 -14.26 13.26
C LEU A 127 2.15 -13.53 12.73
N THR A 128 1.75 -12.41 13.35
CA THR A 128 0.65 -11.57 12.86
C THR A 128 0.97 -11.00 11.48
N VAL A 129 2.17 -10.46 11.29
CA VAL A 129 2.64 -9.91 10.01
C VAL A 129 2.69 -11.00 8.92
N LEU A 130 3.26 -12.17 9.23
CA LEU A 130 3.28 -13.31 8.28
C LEU A 130 1.86 -13.76 7.92
N GLY A 131 0.96 -13.84 8.90
CA GLY A 131 -0.42 -14.22 8.68
C GLY A 131 -1.17 -13.23 7.79
N ALA A 132 -0.95 -11.92 8.00
CA ALA A 132 -1.49 -10.86 7.15
C ALA A 132 -0.96 -11.00 5.71
N GLY A 133 0.36 -11.12 5.53
CA GLY A 133 0.97 -11.29 4.21
C GLY A 133 0.46 -12.53 3.47
N ALA A 134 0.37 -13.67 4.15
CA ALA A 134 -0.14 -14.91 3.56
C ALA A 134 -1.60 -14.81 3.09
N ARG A 135 -2.45 -14.05 3.80
CA ARG A 135 -3.84 -13.79 3.40
C ARG A 135 -3.94 -12.82 2.22
N GLY A 136 -2.95 -11.93 2.05
CA GLY A 136 -2.87 -10.97 0.94
C GLY A 136 -2.38 -11.59 -0.37
N LEU A 137 -1.59 -12.67 -0.34
CA LEU A 137 -1.00 -13.27 -1.56
C LEU A 137 -1.98 -13.52 -2.72
N PRO A 138 -3.18 -14.10 -2.51
CA PRO A 138 -4.13 -14.30 -3.61
C PRO A 138 -4.63 -12.98 -4.22
N ARG A 139 -4.83 -11.94 -3.38
CA ARG A 139 -5.26 -10.62 -3.84
C ARG A 139 -4.14 -9.91 -4.59
N GLN A 140 -2.90 -10.04 -4.13
CA GLN A 140 -1.73 -9.49 -4.82
C GLN A 140 -1.59 -10.08 -6.23
N GLY A 141 -1.78 -11.39 -6.40
CA GLY A 141 -1.73 -12.01 -7.73
C GLY A 141 -2.79 -11.47 -8.69
N GLN A 142 -4.02 -11.25 -8.20
CA GLN A 142 -5.10 -10.64 -9.00
C GLN A 142 -4.82 -9.16 -9.29
N LEU A 143 -4.24 -8.44 -8.33
CA LEU A 143 -3.88 -7.03 -8.48
C LEU A 143 -2.78 -6.85 -9.53
N ASP A 144 -1.73 -7.67 -9.49
CA ASP A 144 -0.62 -7.61 -10.45
C ASP A 144 -1.12 -7.84 -11.89
N GLU A 145 -2.02 -8.80 -12.10
CA GLU A 145 -2.65 -9.06 -13.41
C GLU A 145 -3.47 -7.84 -13.90
N LEU A 146 -4.33 -7.30 -13.04
CA LEU A 146 -5.14 -6.11 -13.36
C LEU A 146 -4.28 -4.88 -13.67
N VAL A 147 -3.18 -4.68 -12.94
CA VAL A 147 -2.24 -3.56 -13.16
C VAL A 147 -1.61 -3.66 -14.54
N VAL A 148 -1.18 -4.85 -14.97
CA VAL A 148 -0.58 -5.06 -16.30
C VAL A 148 -1.61 -4.78 -17.40
N ASP A 149 -2.82 -5.33 -17.27
CA ASP A 149 -3.89 -5.16 -18.26
C ASP A 149 -4.36 -3.70 -18.35
N PHE A 150 -4.48 -3.03 -17.21
CA PHE A 150 -4.88 -1.62 -17.16
C PHE A 150 -3.78 -0.70 -17.67
N THR A 151 -2.52 -0.93 -17.32
CA THR A 151 -1.38 -0.17 -17.86
C THR A 151 -1.34 -0.26 -19.38
N THR A 152 -1.55 -1.45 -19.94
CA THR A 152 -1.59 -1.67 -21.39
C THR A 152 -2.69 -0.84 -22.05
N TYR A 153 -3.90 -0.89 -21.50
CA TYR A 153 -5.02 -0.07 -21.99
C TYR A 153 -4.72 1.44 -21.92
N CYS A 154 -4.15 1.92 -20.81
CA CYS A 154 -3.81 3.33 -20.63
C CYS A 154 -2.75 3.81 -21.63
N LEU A 155 -1.79 2.96 -22.01
CA LEU A 155 -0.79 3.31 -23.03
C LEU A 155 -1.40 3.46 -24.44
N GLU A 156 -2.48 2.75 -24.72
CA GLU A 156 -3.23 2.91 -25.98
C GLU A 156 -4.12 4.16 -25.96
N ARG A 157 -4.78 4.42 -24.81
CA ARG A 157 -5.70 5.56 -24.62
C ARG A 157 -4.97 6.91 -24.48
N PHE A 158 -3.81 6.90 -23.84
CA PHE A 158 -2.93 8.05 -23.60
C PHE A 158 -1.54 7.76 -24.19
N PRO A 159 -1.41 7.79 -25.53
CA PRO A 159 -0.14 7.47 -26.16
C PRO A 159 0.93 8.46 -25.71
N PRO A 160 2.16 8.00 -25.39
CA PRO A 160 3.25 8.89 -25.04
C PRO A 160 3.48 9.86 -26.20
N ALA A 161 3.74 11.13 -25.88
CA ALA A 161 4.08 12.13 -26.89
C ALA A 161 5.22 11.58 -27.76
N ALA A 162 4.98 11.47 -29.07
CA ALA A 162 6.04 11.13 -30.01
C ALA A 162 7.12 12.19 -29.85
N GLY A 163 8.29 11.78 -29.35
CA GLY A 163 9.32 12.70 -28.90
C GLY A 163 9.69 13.74 -29.95
N ASP A 164 9.73 15.01 -29.51
CA ASP A 164 10.47 16.09 -30.16
C ASP A 164 11.97 15.99 -29.82
#